data_AF-A0A7L2QF68-F1
#
_entry.id   AF-A0A7L2QF68-F1
#
_cell.length_a   1.000
_cell.length_b   1.000
_cell.length_c   1.000
_cell.angle_alpha   90.00
_cell.angle_beta   90.00
_cell.angle_gamma   90.00
#
_symmetry.space_group_name_H-M   'P 1'
#
loop_
_entity.id
_entity.type
_entity.pdbx_description
1 polymer ?
#
loop_
_entity_poly.entity_id
_entity_poly.type
_entity_poly.pdbx_seq_one_letter_code
_entity_poly.pdbx_strand_id
1 'polypeptide(L)' 'QPSSLPASMEETVRISCSGLSSSYGYGWYQQKVPGTAPVTLIYANTNRPSGIPSRFSGSLSGSTATLTITGVQ' A
#
# COMPACT_ATOMS: atom_id res chain seq x y z
N GLN A 1 10.65 -1.89 8.13
CA GLN A 1 10.08 -1.17 6.98
C GLN A 1 11.19 -0.36 6.32
N PRO A 2 11.40 -0.48 5.00
CA PRO A 2 12.47 0.28 4.34
C PRO A 2 12.08 1.76 4.19
N SER A 3 13.08 2.65 4.29
CA SER A 3 12.91 4.09 4.08
C SER A 3 12.62 4.42 2.60
N SER A 4 13.20 3.63 1.69
CA SER A 4 13.00 3.74 0.24
C SER A 4 13.22 2.38 -0.43
N LEU A 5 12.47 2.10 -1.49
CA LEU A 5 12.68 0.95 -2.37
C LEU A 5 12.79 1.46 -3.81
N PRO A 6 13.93 1.27 -4.49
CA PRO A 6 14.01 1.55 -5.92
C PRO A 6 13.14 0.55 -6.68
N ALA A 7 12.56 1.00 -7.79
CA ALA A 7 11.72 0.17 -8.64
C ALA A 7 11.95 0.56 -10.11
N SER A 8 12.05 -0.45 -10.96
CA SER A 8 12.09 -0.30 -12.41
C SER A 8 10.68 -0.26 -13.00
N MET A 9 10.56 0.25 -14.23
CA MET A 9 9.27 0.20 -14.94
C MET A 9 8.84 -1.25 -15.10
N GLU A 10 7.52 -1.49 -15.01
CA GLU A 10 6.88 -2.80 -15.08
C GLU A 10 7.14 -3.73 -13.88
N GLU A 11 7.98 -3.32 -12.93
CA GLU A 11 8.29 -4.11 -11.75
C GLU A 11 7.09 -4.22 -10.79
N THR A 12 7.07 -5.30 -10.00
CA THR A 12 6.12 -5.47 -8.89
C THR A 12 6.79 -5.15 -7.57
N VAL A 13 6.37 -4.08 -6.94
CA VAL A 13 6.88 -3.65 -5.63
C VAL A 13 5.96 -4.13 -4.51
N ARG A 14 6.56 -4.60 -3.41
CA ARG A 14 5.85 -4.97 -2.19
C ARG A 14 6.36 -4.15 -1.01
N ILE A 15 5.45 -3.48 -0.33
CA ILE A 15 5.75 -2.69 0.87
C ILE A 15 5.03 -3.37 2.03
N SER A 16 5.75 -3.71 3.10
CA SER A 16 5.19 -4.36 4.28
C SER A 16 5.23 -3.45 5.50
N CYS A 17 4.17 -3.53 6.30
CA CYS A 17 4.05 -2.91 7.61
C CYS A 17 3.64 -3.98 8.62
N SER A 18 4.35 -4.05 9.75
CA SER A 18 4.07 -4.96 10.85
C SER A 18 4.22 -4.22 12.17
N GLY A 19 3.41 -4.59 13.17
CA GLY A 19 3.52 -4.02 14.51
C GLY A 19 2.19 -3.75 15.22
N LEU A 20 1.06 -3.85 14.52
CA LEU A 20 -0.27 -3.80 15.13
C LEU A 20 -0.85 -5.20 15.28
N SER A 21 -1.65 -5.39 16.34
CA SER A 21 -2.50 -6.58 16.47
C SER A 21 -3.39 -6.74 15.23
N SER A 22 -3.64 -7.99 14.82
CA SER A 22 -4.52 -8.34 13.70
C SER A 22 -5.97 -7.86 13.87
N SER A 23 -6.34 -7.44 15.09
CA SER A 23 -7.62 -6.80 15.38
C SER A 23 -7.76 -5.38 14.83
N TYR A 24 -6.65 -4.73 14.43
CA TYR A 24 -6.67 -3.39 13.87
C TYR A 24 -6.55 -3.41 12.35
N GLY A 25 -7.25 -2.49 11.69
CA GLY A 25 -7.18 -2.32 10.24
C GLY A 25 -5.97 -1.49 9.80
N TYR A 26 -5.31 -1.92 8.75
CA TYR A 26 -4.27 -1.18 8.05
C TYR A 26 -4.88 -0.37 6.88
N GLY A 27 -4.32 0.81 6.67
CA GLY A 27 -4.62 1.68 5.54
C GLY A 27 -3.35 2.09 4.81
N TRP A 28 -3.42 2.18 3.49
CA TRP A 28 -2.33 2.61 2.62
C TRP A 28 -2.71 3.91 1.92
N TYR A 29 -1.82 4.89 1.97
CA TYR A 29 -2.06 6.23 1.42
C TYR A 29 -0.90 6.65 0.51
N GLN A 30 -1.22 7.33 -0.58
CA GLN A 30 -0.25 7.92 -1.50
C GLN A 30 -0.24 9.44 -1.36
N GLN A 31 0.92 10.01 -1.06
CA GLN A 31 1.15 11.44 -1.14
C GLN A 31 2.13 11.71 -2.29
N LYS A 32 1.67 12.41 -3.33
CA LYS A 32 2.50 12.74 -4.50
C LYS A 32 3.29 14.03 -4.31
N VAL A 33 2.68 15.00 -3.63
CA VAL A 33 3.27 16.32 -3.38
C VAL A 33 3.33 16.54 -1.87
N PRO A 34 4.50 16.82 -1.28
CA PRO A 34 4.60 17.16 0.12
C PRO A 34 3.66 18.30 0.49
N GLY A 35 2.94 18.16 1.61
CA GLY A 35 1.96 19.16 2.06
C GLY A 35 0.57 19.07 1.42
N THR A 36 0.35 18.15 0.48
CA THR A 36 -1.00 17.86 -0.05
C THR A 36 -1.69 16.72 0.71
N ALA A 37 -3.01 16.68 0.65
CA ALA A 37 -3.81 15.62 1.23
C ALA A 37 -3.46 14.26 0.59
N PRO A 38 -3.13 13.23 1.38
CA PRO A 38 -2.90 11.89 0.85
C PRO A 38 -4.16 11.30 0.20
N VAL A 39 -3.96 10.52 -0.85
CA VAL A 39 -5.02 9.72 -1.49
C VAL A 39 -5.03 8.34 -0.88
N THR A 40 -6.20 7.83 -0.49
CA THR A 40 -6.33 6.47 0.03
C THR A 40 -6.20 5.45 -1.12
N LEU A 41 -5.24 4.53 -0.99
CA LEU A 41 -5.04 3.43 -1.94
C LEU A 41 -5.79 2.17 -1.50
N ILE A 42 -5.65 1.81 -0.22
CA ILE A 42 -6.27 0.62 0.39
C ILE A 42 -6.75 0.99 1.79
N TYR A 43 -7.95 0.55 2.16
CA TYR A 43 -8.52 0.67 3.50
C TYR A 43 -9.00 -0.70 4.00
N ALA A 44 -9.24 -0.81 5.31
CA ALA A 44 -9.72 -2.05 5.92
C ALA A 44 -8.91 -3.29 5.47
N ASN A 45 -7.58 -3.17 5.47
CA ASN A 45 -6.60 -4.20 5.07
C ASN A 45 -6.53 -4.53 3.57
N THR A 46 -7.67 -4.74 2.91
CA THR A 46 -7.73 -5.30 1.55
C THR A 46 -8.60 -4.50 0.59
N ASN A 47 -9.41 -3.57 1.09
CA ASN A 47 -10.42 -2.90 0.26
C ASN A 47 -9.79 -1.75 -0.51
N ARG A 48 -9.94 -1.77 -1.83
CA ARG A 48 -9.49 -0.70 -2.73
C ARG A 48 -10.67 0.23 -3.05
N PRO A 49 -10.59 1.55 -2.80
CA PRO A 49 -11.64 2.49 -3.18
C PRO A 49 -11.89 2.50 -4.71
N SER A 50 -13.11 2.87 -5.11
CA SER A 50 -13.43 3.10 -6.52
C SER A 50 -12.55 4.20 -7.12
N GLY A 51 -12.11 4.03 -8.37
CA GLY A 51 -11.24 5.00 -9.05
C GLY A 51 -9.74 4.82 -8.77
N ILE A 52 -9.36 3.95 -7.83
CA ILE A 52 -7.96 3.57 -7.64
C ILE A 52 -7.58 2.47 -8.65
N PRO A 53 -6.48 2.62 -9.40
CA PRO A 53 -6.04 1.66 -10.40
C PRO A 53 -5.85 0.23 -9.87
N SER A 54 -6.12 -0.76 -10.72
CA SER A 54 -6.04 -2.18 -10.35
C SER A 54 -4.65 -2.66 -9.93
N ARG A 55 -3.60 -1.92 -10.32
CA ARG A 55 -2.21 -2.20 -9.93
C ARG A 55 -1.94 -2.16 -8.44
N PHE A 56 -2.78 -1.48 -7.65
CA PHE A 56 -2.67 -1.45 -6.20
C PHE A 56 -3.51 -2.54 -5.57
N SER A 57 -2.93 -3.34 -4.68
CA SER A 57 -3.67 -4.34 -3.89
C SER A 57 -3.10 -4.46 -2.47
N GLY A 58 -3.97 -4.76 -1.51
CA GLY A 58 -3.60 -4.97 -0.12
C GLY A 58 -3.83 -6.40 0.33
N SER A 59 -2.98 -6.90 1.21
CA SER A 59 -3.16 -8.17 1.91
C SER A 59 -2.73 -8.07 3.37
N LEU A 60 -3.25 -8.97 4.20
CA LEU A 60 -2.89 -9.11 5.60
C LEU A 60 -2.62 -10.59 5.89
N SER A 61 -1.46 -10.88 6.48
CA SER A 61 -1.10 -12.20 6.98
C SER A 61 -0.63 -12.06 8.43
N GLY A 62 -1.41 -12.63 9.36
CA GLY A 62 -1.21 -12.41 10.79
C GLY A 62 -1.28 -10.91 11.14
N SER A 63 -0.18 -10.38 11.65
CA SER A 63 0.01 -8.95 11.99
C SER A 63 0.80 -8.16 10.94
N THR A 64 0.97 -8.70 9.73
CA THR A 64 1.77 -8.08 8.67
C THR A 64 0.88 -7.73 7.48
N ALA A 65 0.71 -6.43 7.23
CA ALA A 65 0.02 -5.91 6.06
C ALA A 65 1.02 -5.69 4.93
N THR A 66 0.61 -5.98 3.69
CA THR A 66 1.42 -5.78 2.49
C THR A 66 0.63 -5.01 1.44
N LEU A 67 1.21 -3.92 0.92
CA LEU A 67 0.79 -3.26 -0.31
C LEU A 67 1.59 -3.84 -1.47
N THR A 68 0.89 -4.32 -2.49
CA THR A 68 1.49 -4.73 -3.76
C THR A 68 1.14 -3.72 -4.85
N ILE A 69 2.16 -3.27 -5.57
CA ILE A 69 2.06 -2.37 -6.71
C ILE A 69 2.62 -3.11 -7.92
N THR A 70 1.75 -3.56 -8.83
CA THR A 70 2.18 -4.29 -10.04
C THR A 70 2.37 -3.35 -11.21
N GLY A 71 3.42 -3.53 -12.00
CA GLY A 71 3.61 -2.71 -13.20
C GLY A 71 3.84 -1.25 -12.83
N VAL A 72 4.90 -0.99 -12.04
CA VAL A 72 5.30 0.38 -11.70
C VAL A 72 5.52 1.19 -12.99
N GLN A 73 5.00 2.40 -13.00
CA GLN A 73 5.06 3.36 -14.11
C GLN A 73 5.50 4.71 -13.57
#